data_AF-F4PJF6-F1
#
_entry.id   AF-F4PJF6-F1
#
_cell.length_a   1.000
_cell.length_b   1.000
_cell.length_c   1.000
_cell.angle_alpha   90.00
_cell.angle_beta   90.00
_cell.angle_gamma   90.00
#
_symmetry.space_group_name_H-M   'P 1'
#
loop_
_entity.id
_entity.type
_entity.pdbx_description
1 polymer ?
#
loop_
_entity_poly.entity_id
_entity_poly.type
_entity_poly.pdbx_seq_one_letter_code
_entity_poly.pdbx_strand_id
1 'polypeptide(L)'
;MRDKQLLLIALIAIISASFVSATYYLDPRKVRLVDHTPILSNGHSNYLFRGNEPKTLIDDKDVFAYDLLVEYMRNDSLSNHNVVLPESFYIIDIKLIYGLRDELPDIELESTFFANNSNFGEFNTNITLGDLTDPNLVPTEERIAWAKTLPTWQKDDLPSRMELYRDILYDTSRDESIVLYIHCECGCDRTGEVFASYVIKYLGFSFSDAMQWDYSVAGRRILPNHQWATQWYCLYLQYVEGSSVDCTPPPW
;
A
#
# COMPACT_ATOMS: atom_id res chain seq x y z
N MET A 1 28.45 48.71 10.47
CA MET A 1 28.16 47.45 11.19
C MET A 1 26.67 47.18 11.40
N ARG A 2 25.76 48.17 11.30
CA ARG A 2 24.31 47.97 11.44
C ARG A 2 23.64 47.29 10.22
N ASP A 3 24.16 47.48 9.01
CA ASP A 3 23.50 46.97 7.79
C ASP A 3 23.69 45.46 7.53
N LYS A 4 24.67 44.82 8.18
CA LYS A 4 24.91 43.37 8.04
C LYS A 4 24.03 42.51 8.96
N GLN A 5 23.42 43.10 9.99
CA GLN A 5 22.50 42.39 10.89
C GLN A 5 21.08 42.29 10.33
N LEU A 6 20.64 43.24 9.51
CA LEU A 6 19.31 43.22 8.86
C LEU A 6 19.20 42.14 7.76
N LEU A 7 20.29 41.86 7.04
CA LEU A 7 20.29 40.80 6.00
C LEU A 7 20.23 39.37 6.59
N LEU A 8 20.79 39.17 7.79
CA LEU A 8 20.81 37.84 8.43
C LEU A 8 19.43 37.46 9.01
N ILE A 9 18.65 38.46 9.47
CA ILE A 9 17.28 38.25 9.97
C ILE A 9 16.31 37.96 8.82
N ALA A 10 16.49 38.59 7.65
CA ALA A 10 15.69 38.31 6.46
C ALA A 10 15.95 36.91 5.87
N LEU A 11 17.18 36.38 6.00
CA LEU A 11 17.50 35.02 5.52
C LEU A 11 16.92 33.92 6.43
N ILE A 12 16.82 34.15 7.74
CA ILE A 12 16.23 33.19 8.70
C ILE A 12 14.70 33.15 8.56
N ALA A 13 14.06 34.27 8.20
CA ALA A 13 12.61 34.32 7.97
C ALA A 13 12.14 33.61 6.68
N ILE A 14 13.05 33.33 5.73
CA ILE A 14 12.72 32.62 4.48
C ILE A 14 12.94 31.09 4.63
N ILE A 15 13.65 30.64 5.68
CA ILE A 15 13.81 29.22 6.03
C ILE A 15 12.75 28.76 7.05
N SER A 16 11.80 29.62 7.41
CA SER A 16 10.44 29.19 7.78
C SER A 16 9.60 28.95 6.52
N ALA A 17 10.18 28.23 5.55
CA ALA A 17 9.42 27.57 4.52
C ALA A 17 8.55 26.56 5.25
N SER A 18 7.28 26.92 5.41
CA SER A 18 6.21 26.10 5.94
C SER A 18 6.40 24.67 5.44
N PHE A 19 6.82 23.78 6.33
CA PHE A 19 6.53 22.36 6.18
C PHE A 19 5.01 22.26 6.30
N VAL A 20 4.31 22.60 5.22
CA VAL A 20 2.94 22.17 5.01
C VAL A 20 3.08 20.67 4.93
N SER A 21 2.83 19.96 6.05
CA SER A 21 2.48 18.55 5.97
C SER A 21 1.37 18.49 4.94
N ALA A 22 1.66 17.90 3.79
CA ALA A 22 0.66 17.73 2.76
C ALA A 22 -0.37 16.76 3.35
N THR A 23 -1.48 17.28 3.86
CA THR A 23 -2.56 16.43 4.36
C THR A 23 -3.07 15.62 3.18
N TYR A 24 -2.85 14.30 3.24
CA TYR A 24 -3.33 13.39 2.21
C TYR A 24 -4.77 13.02 2.53
N TYR A 25 -5.72 13.67 1.84
CA TYR A 25 -7.11 13.22 1.81
C TYR A 25 -7.30 12.11 0.78
N LEU A 26 -8.36 11.33 0.95
CA LEU A 26 -8.70 10.22 0.06
C LEU A 26 -8.73 10.68 -1.41
N ASP A 27 -7.93 10.04 -2.25
CA ASP A 27 -7.77 10.39 -3.68
C ASP A 27 -8.39 9.27 -4.54
N PRO A 28 -9.41 9.58 -5.37
CA PRO A 28 -10.06 8.56 -6.20
C PRO A 28 -9.11 7.91 -7.20
N ARG A 29 -7.98 8.55 -7.54
CA ARG A 29 -6.99 7.97 -8.46
C ARG A 29 -6.19 6.84 -7.82
N LYS A 30 -6.15 6.78 -6.50
CA LYS A 30 -5.36 5.81 -5.73
C LYS A 30 -6.19 4.62 -5.27
N VAL A 31 -7.48 4.80 -5.06
CA VAL A 31 -8.43 3.71 -4.77
C VAL A 31 -8.60 2.86 -6.03
N ARG A 32 -7.96 1.68 -6.07
CA ARG A 32 -7.99 0.78 -7.23
C ARG A 32 -8.33 -0.64 -6.83
N LEU A 33 -9.24 -1.27 -7.57
CA LEU A 33 -9.43 -2.71 -7.55
C LEU A 33 -8.17 -3.35 -8.12
N VAL A 34 -7.55 -4.23 -7.35
CA VAL A 34 -6.33 -4.94 -7.75
C VAL A 34 -6.66 -6.37 -8.16
N ASP A 35 -7.50 -7.04 -7.37
CA ASP A 35 -7.87 -8.43 -7.59
C ASP A 35 -9.26 -8.72 -7.01
N HIS A 36 -9.89 -9.79 -7.47
CA HIS A 36 -11.12 -10.30 -6.89
C HIS A 36 -11.23 -11.80 -7.09
N THR A 37 -11.98 -12.46 -6.21
CA THR A 37 -12.23 -13.90 -6.36
C THR A 37 -13.32 -14.15 -7.40
N PRO A 38 -13.36 -15.36 -7.99
CA PRO A 38 -14.63 -15.89 -8.48
C PRO A 38 -15.64 -15.99 -7.33
N ILE A 39 -16.89 -16.33 -7.64
CA ILE A 39 -17.88 -16.67 -6.61
C ILE A 39 -17.35 -17.86 -5.81
N LEU A 40 -17.19 -17.68 -4.51
CA LEU A 40 -16.67 -18.66 -3.57
C LEU A 40 -17.77 -19.63 -3.12
N SER A 41 -17.40 -20.62 -2.32
CA SER A 41 -18.32 -21.68 -1.86
C SER A 41 -19.46 -21.17 -0.96
N ASN A 42 -19.29 -20.00 -0.33
CA ASN A 42 -20.33 -19.31 0.44
C ASN A 42 -21.26 -18.45 -0.43
N GLY A 43 -21.08 -18.45 -1.76
CA GLY A 43 -21.91 -17.67 -2.70
C GLY A 43 -21.49 -16.21 -2.87
N HIS A 44 -20.41 -15.77 -2.22
CA HIS A 44 -19.92 -14.40 -2.27
C HIS A 44 -18.62 -14.29 -3.08
N SER A 45 -18.33 -13.10 -3.60
CA SER A 45 -17.02 -12.75 -4.15
C SER A 45 -16.31 -11.79 -3.21
N ASN A 46 -15.00 -11.93 -3.04
CA ASN A 46 -14.19 -11.00 -2.25
C ASN A 46 -13.30 -10.17 -3.16
N TYR A 47 -12.89 -9.00 -2.68
CA TYR A 47 -12.21 -7.99 -3.48
C TYR A 47 -10.99 -7.45 -2.73
N LEU A 48 -9.90 -7.23 -3.45
CA LEU A 48 -8.69 -6.62 -2.95
C LEU A 48 -8.52 -5.25 -3.58
N PHE A 49 -8.49 -4.22 -2.73
CA PHE A 49 -8.28 -2.84 -3.13
C PHE A 49 -7.01 -2.27 -2.51
N ARG A 50 -6.36 -1.40 -3.28
CA ARG A 50 -5.31 -0.50 -2.78
C ARG A 50 -5.84 0.91 -2.62
N GLY A 51 -5.16 1.74 -1.83
CA GLY A 51 -5.38 3.18 -1.86
C GLY A 51 -4.49 3.99 -0.94
N ASN A 52 -4.93 5.20 -0.64
CA ASN A 52 -4.33 6.10 0.35
C ASN A 52 -5.27 6.29 1.54
N GLU A 53 -4.84 7.06 2.54
CA GLU A 53 -5.62 7.30 3.74
C GLU A 53 -7.11 7.63 3.46
N PRO A 54 -8.07 6.83 3.99
CA PRO A 54 -9.50 7.07 3.83
C PRO A 54 -9.98 8.16 4.80
N LYS A 55 -9.38 9.35 4.71
CA LYS A 55 -9.76 10.52 5.51
C LYS A 55 -10.20 11.71 4.67
N THR A 56 -11.07 12.52 5.26
CA THR A 56 -11.53 13.80 4.72
C THR A 56 -11.65 14.83 5.84
N LEU A 57 -11.87 16.09 5.49
CA LEU A 57 -12.03 17.19 6.43
C LEU A 57 -13.51 17.58 6.56
N ILE A 58 -14.06 17.52 7.77
CA ILE A 58 -15.38 18.07 8.11
C ILE A 58 -15.20 19.02 9.28
N ASP A 59 -15.64 20.28 9.12
CA ASP A 59 -15.54 21.33 10.14
C ASP A 59 -14.12 21.43 10.76
N ASP A 60 -13.11 21.47 9.91
CA ASP A 60 -11.68 21.53 10.27
C ASP A 60 -11.18 20.36 11.12
N LYS A 61 -11.85 19.21 11.06
CA LYS A 61 -11.44 17.96 11.72
C LYS A 61 -11.33 16.82 10.72
N ASP A 62 -10.25 16.05 10.86
CA ASP A 62 -10.10 14.81 10.14
C ASP A 62 -11.16 13.81 10.60
N VAL A 63 -11.86 13.22 9.64
CA VAL A 63 -12.83 12.17 9.86
C VAL A 63 -12.60 11.02 8.89
N PHE A 64 -12.93 9.81 9.31
CA PHE A 64 -12.88 8.64 8.44
C PHE A 64 -13.94 8.75 7.34
N ALA A 65 -13.52 8.68 6.09
CA ALA A 65 -14.32 8.95 4.90
C ALA A 65 -14.96 7.68 4.33
N TYR A 66 -15.68 6.91 5.16
CA TYR A 66 -16.22 5.60 4.78
C TYR A 66 -17.09 5.64 3.51
N ASP A 67 -18.09 6.52 3.46
CA ASP A 67 -19.02 6.59 2.33
C ASP A 67 -18.30 6.95 1.02
N LEU A 68 -17.33 7.87 1.11
CA LEU A 68 -16.52 8.29 -0.03
C LEU A 68 -15.58 7.15 -0.50
N LEU A 69 -15.02 6.38 0.44
CA LEU A 69 -14.21 5.21 0.15
C LEU A 69 -15.04 4.16 -0.60
N VAL A 70 -16.22 3.82 -0.10
CA VAL A 70 -17.14 2.88 -0.76
C VAL A 70 -17.56 3.39 -2.14
N GLU A 71 -17.85 4.69 -2.27
CA GLU A 71 -18.14 5.31 -3.57
C GLU A 71 -16.98 5.12 -4.56
N TYR A 72 -15.75 5.40 -4.13
CA TYR A 72 -14.56 5.27 -4.99
C TYR A 72 -14.27 3.81 -5.37
N MET A 73 -14.41 2.87 -4.44
CA MET A 73 -14.28 1.44 -4.73
C MET A 73 -15.30 0.97 -5.78
N ARG A 74 -16.57 1.38 -5.64
CA ARG A 74 -17.64 1.06 -6.59
C ARG A 74 -17.39 1.67 -7.96
N ASN A 75 -16.99 2.93 -7.99
CA ASN A 75 -16.71 3.64 -9.24
C ASN A 75 -15.53 3.01 -9.98
N ASP A 76 -14.45 2.68 -9.28
CA ASP A 76 -13.26 2.10 -9.89
C ASP A 76 -13.51 0.67 -10.39
N SER A 77 -14.08 -0.19 -9.53
CA SER A 77 -14.41 -1.58 -9.91
C SER A 77 -15.33 -1.64 -11.13
N LEU A 78 -16.36 -0.80 -11.19
CA LEU A 78 -17.27 -0.79 -12.33
C LEU A 78 -16.60 -0.20 -13.58
N SER A 79 -16.01 1.00 -13.46
CA SER A 79 -15.56 1.76 -14.64
C SER A 79 -14.31 1.20 -15.29
N ASN A 80 -13.39 0.64 -14.48
CA ASN A 80 -12.09 0.17 -14.97
C ASN A 80 -12.03 -1.36 -15.12
N HIS A 81 -12.89 -2.09 -14.41
CA HIS A 81 -12.84 -3.56 -14.40
C HIS A 81 -14.17 -4.23 -14.78
N ASN A 82 -15.25 -3.47 -14.97
CA ASN A 82 -16.60 -4.01 -15.20
C ASN A 82 -17.03 -5.01 -14.10
N VAL A 83 -16.61 -4.74 -12.87
CA VAL A 83 -16.93 -5.51 -11.67
C VAL A 83 -17.93 -4.71 -10.83
N VAL A 84 -19.05 -5.32 -10.47
CA VAL A 84 -20.06 -4.71 -9.61
C VAL A 84 -19.85 -5.22 -8.18
N LEU A 85 -19.55 -4.31 -7.24
CA LEU A 85 -19.55 -4.65 -5.82
C LEU A 85 -20.99 -4.86 -5.32
N PRO A 86 -21.20 -5.75 -4.34
CA PRO A 86 -22.51 -5.94 -3.74
C PRO A 86 -22.99 -4.68 -2.99
N GLU A 87 -24.29 -4.64 -2.70
CA GLU A 87 -24.91 -3.55 -1.94
C GLU A 87 -24.31 -3.39 -0.54
N SER A 88 -23.89 -4.50 0.08
CA SER A 88 -23.19 -4.55 1.37
C SER A 88 -21.99 -5.50 1.30
N PHE A 89 -20.93 -5.16 2.02
CA PHE A 89 -19.74 -5.97 2.20
C PHE A 89 -19.01 -5.55 3.47
N TYR A 90 -18.11 -6.40 3.96
CA TYR A 90 -17.29 -6.16 5.13
C TYR A 90 -15.90 -5.64 4.72
N ILE A 91 -15.48 -4.49 5.21
CA ILE A 91 -14.14 -3.96 4.93
C ILE A 91 -13.14 -4.49 5.97
N ILE A 92 -12.09 -5.16 5.51
CA ILE A 92 -10.88 -5.39 6.30
C ILE A 92 -9.89 -4.30 5.90
N ASP A 93 -9.72 -3.32 6.77
CA ASP A 93 -8.86 -2.16 6.54
C ASP A 93 -7.47 -2.41 7.13
N ILE A 94 -6.43 -2.34 6.30
CA ILE A 94 -5.04 -2.57 6.71
C ILE A 94 -4.18 -1.35 6.37
N LYS A 95 -3.81 -0.61 7.41
CA LYS A 95 -2.85 0.49 7.30
C LYS A 95 -1.41 0.00 7.41
N LEU A 96 -0.63 0.29 6.37
CA LEU A 96 0.81 0.04 6.31
C LEU A 96 1.56 1.19 6.99
N ILE A 97 2.26 0.92 8.08
CA ILE A 97 2.91 1.91 8.94
C ILE A 97 4.43 1.75 8.95
N TYR A 98 5.16 2.82 9.26
CA TYR A 98 6.56 2.72 9.67
C TYR A 98 6.70 2.41 11.18
N GLY A 99 5.63 2.62 11.95
CA GLY A 99 5.65 2.52 13.40
C GLY A 99 6.12 3.81 14.07
N LEU A 100 5.93 4.95 13.39
CA LEU A 100 6.32 6.26 13.89
C LEU A 100 5.17 6.92 14.67
N ARG A 101 5.54 7.80 15.61
CA ARG A 101 4.56 8.51 16.46
C ARG A 101 3.61 9.39 15.65
N ASP A 102 4.07 9.94 14.53
CA ASP A 102 3.29 10.86 13.70
C ASP A 102 2.15 10.16 12.95
N GLU A 103 2.15 8.83 12.90
CA GLU A 103 1.08 8.01 12.30
C GLU A 103 -0.05 7.70 13.30
N LEU A 104 0.18 7.92 14.60
CA LEU A 104 -0.79 7.59 15.65
C LEU A 104 -2.14 8.29 15.50
N PRO A 105 -2.24 9.58 15.14
CA PRO A 105 -3.54 10.24 15.00
C PRO A 105 -4.42 9.57 13.93
N ASP A 106 -3.81 9.16 12.82
CA ASP A 106 -4.53 8.46 11.77
C ASP A 106 -4.92 7.03 12.20
N ILE A 107 -4.01 6.30 12.84
CA ILE A 107 -4.31 4.95 13.40
C ILE A 107 -5.48 5.04 14.40
N GLU A 108 -5.51 6.07 15.25
CA GLU A 108 -6.59 6.30 16.21
C GLU A 108 -7.90 6.63 15.49
N LEU A 109 -7.86 7.41 14.40
CA LEU A 109 -9.04 7.74 13.60
C LEU A 109 -9.71 6.48 13.03
N GLU A 110 -8.95 5.63 12.35
CA GLU A 110 -9.46 4.43 11.68
C GLU A 110 -9.90 3.37 12.71
N SER A 111 -9.06 3.09 13.71
CA SER A 111 -9.40 2.14 14.77
C SER A 111 -10.65 2.55 15.55
N THR A 112 -10.82 3.85 15.83
CA THR A 112 -12.03 4.37 16.50
C THR A 112 -13.26 4.25 15.62
N PHE A 113 -13.14 4.51 14.31
CA PHE A 113 -14.25 4.33 13.38
C PHE A 113 -14.74 2.88 13.37
N PHE A 114 -13.86 1.92 13.13
CA PHE A 114 -14.26 0.50 13.05
C PHE A 114 -14.66 -0.08 14.41
N ALA A 115 -14.08 0.38 15.52
CA ALA A 115 -14.55 0.00 16.85
C ALA A 115 -16.00 0.44 17.11
N ASN A 116 -16.39 1.63 16.63
CA ASN A 116 -17.75 2.15 16.77
C ASN A 116 -18.72 1.64 15.69
N ASN A 117 -18.20 1.08 14.60
CA ASN A 117 -18.97 0.62 13.44
C ASN A 117 -18.57 -0.81 13.02
N SER A 118 -18.51 -1.73 13.98
CA SER A 118 -18.03 -3.12 13.76
C SER A 118 -18.81 -3.92 12.71
N ASN A 119 -20.00 -3.47 12.31
CA ASN A 119 -20.79 -4.07 11.23
C ASN A 119 -20.31 -3.63 9.83
N PHE A 120 -19.45 -2.62 9.72
CA PHE A 120 -18.88 -2.16 8.45
C PHE A 120 -17.51 -2.76 8.16
N GLY A 121 -16.81 -3.27 9.18
CA GLY A 121 -15.46 -3.77 8.98
C GLY A 121 -14.66 -3.92 10.26
N GLU A 122 -13.36 -4.09 10.08
CA GLU A 122 -12.33 -4.08 11.11
C GLU A 122 -11.06 -3.38 10.63
N PHE A 123 -10.23 -2.94 11.58
CA PHE A 123 -8.99 -2.23 11.32
C PHE A 123 -7.78 -3.01 11.83
N ASN A 124 -6.73 -3.06 11.02
CA ASN A 124 -5.46 -3.68 11.34
C ASN A 124 -4.30 -2.80 10.87
N THR A 125 -3.11 -3.05 11.42
CA THR A 125 -1.87 -2.38 10.98
C THR A 125 -0.81 -3.39 10.63
N ASN A 126 -0.02 -3.11 9.58
CA ASN A 126 1.17 -3.87 9.23
C ASN A 126 2.39 -2.94 9.12
N ILE A 127 3.52 -3.32 9.72
CA ILE A 127 4.76 -2.56 9.58
C ILE A 127 5.39 -2.87 8.22
N THR A 128 5.67 -1.82 7.44
CA THR A 128 6.31 -1.89 6.12
C THR A 128 7.40 -0.83 6.00
N LEU A 129 8.66 -1.25 5.96
CA LEU A 129 9.84 -0.39 6.05
C LEU A 129 10.60 -0.26 4.71
N GLY A 130 10.41 -1.20 3.80
CA GLY A 130 11.29 -1.44 2.66
C GLY A 130 12.63 -2.05 3.08
N ASP A 131 13.49 -2.27 2.08
CA ASP A 131 14.83 -2.79 2.28
C ASP A 131 15.88 -1.72 2.05
N LEU A 132 17.05 -1.87 2.69
CA LEU A 132 18.14 -0.88 2.61
C LEU A 132 19.17 -1.19 1.53
N THR A 133 19.09 -2.37 0.91
CA THR A 133 20.10 -2.87 -0.02
C THR A 133 19.50 -3.05 -1.41
N ASP A 134 20.03 -2.32 -2.38
CA ASP A 134 19.72 -2.54 -3.79
C ASP A 134 20.25 -3.92 -4.23
N PRO A 135 19.39 -4.86 -4.68
CA PRO A 135 19.84 -6.17 -5.14
C PRO A 135 20.85 -6.09 -6.28
N ASN A 136 20.85 -5.04 -7.09
CA ASN A 136 21.74 -4.90 -8.24
C ASN A 136 23.18 -4.52 -7.85
N LEU A 137 23.39 -4.10 -6.61
CA LEU A 137 24.72 -3.84 -6.06
C LEU A 137 25.35 -5.05 -5.36
N VAL A 138 24.57 -6.12 -5.16
CA VAL A 138 25.03 -7.36 -4.51
C VAL A 138 25.56 -8.33 -5.58
N PRO A 139 26.76 -8.95 -5.41
CA PRO A 139 27.27 -9.97 -6.32
C PRO A 139 26.26 -11.09 -6.55
N THR A 140 26.18 -11.61 -7.78
CA THR A 140 25.13 -12.57 -8.19
C THR A 140 24.99 -13.77 -7.25
N GLU A 141 26.11 -14.38 -6.84
CA GLU A 141 26.08 -15.56 -5.95
C GLU A 141 25.49 -15.22 -4.57
N GLU A 142 25.92 -14.11 -3.97
CA GLU A 142 25.40 -13.62 -2.68
C GLU A 142 23.94 -13.21 -2.77
N ARG A 143 23.56 -12.53 -3.86
CA ARG A 143 22.19 -12.13 -4.13
C ARG A 143 21.24 -13.32 -4.20
N ILE A 144 21.63 -14.39 -4.89
CA ILE A 144 20.84 -15.63 -4.94
C ILE A 144 20.73 -16.24 -3.54
N ALA A 145 21.82 -16.27 -2.77
CA ALA A 145 21.80 -16.79 -1.41
C ALA A 145 20.84 -15.99 -0.50
N TRP A 146 20.90 -14.65 -0.56
CA TRP A 146 20.03 -13.77 0.22
C TRP A 146 18.56 -13.90 -0.18
N ALA A 147 18.28 -13.93 -1.48
CA ALA A 147 16.92 -14.15 -2.00
C ALA A 147 16.35 -15.49 -1.50
N LYS A 148 17.15 -16.56 -1.46
CA LYS A 148 16.70 -17.87 -0.96
C LYS A 148 16.36 -17.89 0.54
N THR A 149 16.93 -16.97 1.30
CA THR A 149 16.68 -16.85 2.74
C THR A 149 15.85 -15.62 3.10
N LEU A 150 15.18 -14.98 2.13
CA LEU A 150 14.43 -13.74 2.31
C LEU A 150 13.51 -13.72 3.56
N PRO A 151 12.70 -14.76 3.84
CA PRO A 151 11.81 -14.77 5.02
C PRO A 151 12.54 -14.62 6.37
N THR A 152 13.84 -14.92 6.41
CA THR A 152 14.63 -14.91 7.66
C THR A 152 15.17 -13.52 8.02
N TRP A 153 15.26 -12.61 7.05
CA TRP A 153 15.96 -11.33 7.25
C TRP A 153 15.16 -10.11 6.80
N GLN A 154 14.29 -10.22 5.79
CA GLN A 154 13.47 -9.10 5.35
C GLN A 154 12.47 -8.72 6.45
N LYS A 155 12.47 -7.46 6.86
CA LYS A 155 11.60 -6.99 7.96
C LYS A 155 10.14 -6.98 7.59
N ASP A 156 9.84 -6.79 6.32
CA ASP A 156 8.48 -6.74 5.80
C ASP A 156 7.90 -8.13 5.53
N ASP A 157 8.71 -9.19 5.61
CA ASP A 157 8.30 -10.59 5.42
C ASP A 157 7.27 -10.75 4.28
N LEU A 158 7.62 -10.21 3.10
CA LEU A 158 6.71 -10.21 1.95
C LEU A 158 6.23 -11.62 1.56
N PRO A 159 7.05 -12.69 1.65
CA PRO A 159 6.58 -14.06 1.43
C PRO A 159 5.34 -14.42 2.26
N SER A 160 5.42 -14.33 3.59
CA SER A 160 4.29 -14.65 4.47
C SER A 160 3.15 -13.65 4.30
N ARG A 161 3.47 -12.37 4.05
CA ARG A 161 2.48 -11.30 3.94
C ARG A 161 1.58 -11.44 2.70
N MET A 162 2.17 -11.80 1.56
CA MET A 162 1.40 -12.02 0.33
C MET A 162 0.53 -13.27 0.43
N GLU A 163 0.95 -14.29 1.18
CA GLU A 163 0.13 -15.46 1.49
C GLU A 163 -1.04 -15.07 2.39
N LEU A 164 -0.78 -14.35 3.48
CA LEU A 164 -1.82 -13.86 4.39
C LEU A 164 -2.91 -13.06 3.65
N TYR A 165 -2.53 -12.10 2.81
CA TYR A 165 -3.51 -11.31 2.06
C TYR A 165 -4.31 -12.15 1.06
N ARG A 166 -3.67 -13.15 0.44
CA ARG A 166 -4.35 -14.09 -0.45
C ARG A 166 -5.33 -14.98 0.32
N ASP A 167 -4.94 -15.44 1.50
CA ASP A 167 -5.78 -16.25 2.37
C ASP A 167 -7.02 -15.48 2.85
N ILE A 168 -6.85 -14.22 3.26
CA ILE A 168 -7.99 -13.33 3.58
C ILE A 168 -8.91 -13.18 2.37
N LEU A 169 -8.35 -12.95 1.18
CA LEU A 169 -9.13 -12.79 -0.04
C LEU A 169 -9.96 -14.05 -0.36
N TYR A 170 -9.48 -15.24 -0.03
CA TYR A 170 -10.18 -16.52 -0.25
C TYR A 170 -10.91 -17.04 0.99
N ASP A 171 -11.03 -16.24 2.05
CA ASP A 171 -11.77 -16.63 3.24
C ASP A 171 -13.27 -16.76 2.93
N THR A 172 -13.85 -17.86 3.41
CA THR A 172 -15.27 -18.23 3.26
C THR A 172 -15.99 -18.31 4.60
N SER A 173 -15.32 -17.91 5.69
CA SER A 173 -15.87 -17.94 7.04
C SER A 173 -17.03 -16.98 7.26
N ARG A 174 -17.13 -15.92 6.44
CA ARG A 174 -18.19 -14.90 6.51
C ARG A 174 -19.32 -15.20 5.52
N ASP A 175 -20.54 -14.85 5.93
CA ASP A 175 -21.74 -14.89 5.07
C ASP A 175 -22.00 -13.55 4.39
N GLU A 176 -20.93 -12.88 3.97
CA GLU A 176 -20.94 -11.63 3.20
C GLU A 176 -19.62 -11.50 2.43
N SER A 177 -19.63 -10.72 1.34
CA SER A 177 -18.41 -10.35 0.62
C SER A 177 -17.43 -9.56 1.50
N ILE A 178 -16.14 -9.83 1.33
CA ILE A 178 -15.06 -9.08 1.96
C ILE A 178 -14.44 -8.11 0.95
N VAL A 179 -14.18 -6.88 1.40
CA VAL A 179 -13.28 -5.95 0.73
C VAL A 179 -12.04 -5.77 1.59
N LEU A 180 -10.90 -6.32 1.15
CA LEU A 180 -9.61 -6.10 1.75
C LEU A 180 -9.03 -4.79 1.20
N TYR A 181 -9.01 -3.73 2.01
CA TYR A 181 -8.47 -2.43 1.65
C TYR A 181 -7.11 -2.25 2.32
N ILE A 182 -6.05 -2.15 1.52
CA ILE A 182 -4.69 -1.98 2.05
C ILE A 182 -4.13 -0.64 1.57
N HIS A 183 -3.66 0.18 2.49
CA HIS A 183 -3.22 1.53 2.18
C HIS A 183 -2.07 1.97 3.09
N CYS A 184 -1.44 3.07 2.73
CA CYS A 184 -0.62 3.87 3.63
C CYS A 184 -1.08 5.31 3.50
N GLU A 185 -0.51 6.23 4.28
CA GLU A 185 -0.98 7.63 4.32
C GLU A 185 -1.15 8.25 2.92
N CYS A 186 -0.10 8.19 2.09
CA CYS A 186 -0.15 8.73 0.72
C CYS A 186 -0.60 7.71 -0.34
N GLY A 187 -0.72 6.42 -0.03
CA GLY A 187 -1.02 5.36 -0.99
C GLY A 187 0.03 5.15 -2.08
N CYS A 188 1.27 5.60 -1.83
CA CYS A 188 2.37 5.52 -2.79
C CYS A 188 3.37 4.44 -2.37
N ASP A 189 4.20 4.69 -1.36
CA ASP A 189 5.44 3.93 -1.16
C ASP A 189 5.22 2.52 -0.61
N ARG A 190 4.77 2.41 0.64
CA ARG A 190 4.46 1.14 1.31
C ARG A 190 3.35 0.38 0.59
N THR A 191 2.31 1.10 0.15
CA THR A 191 1.24 0.54 -0.67
C THR A 191 1.79 -0.02 -1.97
N GLY A 192 2.69 0.71 -2.63
CA GLY A 192 3.32 0.25 -3.86
C GLY A 192 4.16 -1.00 -3.64
N GLU A 193 4.98 -1.05 -2.60
CA GLU A 193 5.74 -2.27 -2.26
C GLU A 193 4.84 -3.51 -2.14
N VAL A 194 3.79 -3.40 -1.32
CA VAL A 194 2.84 -4.49 -1.08
C VAL A 194 2.14 -4.89 -2.37
N PHE A 195 1.64 -3.93 -3.14
CA PHE A 195 0.84 -4.24 -4.32
C PHE A 195 1.67 -4.65 -5.52
N ALA A 196 2.86 -4.10 -5.71
CA ALA A 196 3.79 -4.61 -6.69
C ALA A 196 4.17 -6.06 -6.38
N SER A 197 4.46 -6.37 -5.11
CA SER A 197 4.73 -7.74 -4.66
C SER A 197 3.55 -8.69 -4.95
N TYR A 198 2.33 -8.23 -4.69
CA TYR A 198 1.12 -9.01 -4.94
C TYR A 198 0.89 -9.30 -6.43
N VAL A 199 0.95 -8.28 -7.29
CA VAL A 199 0.68 -8.44 -8.73
C VAL A 199 1.77 -9.26 -9.44
N ILE A 200 3.01 -9.20 -8.94
CA ILE A 200 4.10 -10.08 -9.40
C ILE A 200 3.79 -11.54 -9.05
N LYS A 201 3.42 -11.84 -7.79
CA LYS A 201 3.16 -13.24 -7.37
C LYS A 201 1.91 -13.82 -8.02
N TYR A 202 0.80 -13.08 -8.04
CA TYR A 202 -0.50 -13.66 -8.36
C TYR A 202 -1.09 -13.25 -9.71
N LEU A 203 -0.68 -12.11 -10.28
CA LEU A 203 -1.27 -11.56 -11.50
C LEU A 203 -0.32 -11.58 -12.70
N GLY A 204 0.86 -12.18 -12.55
CA GLY A 204 1.80 -12.41 -13.66
C GLY A 204 2.53 -11.16 -14.15
N PHE A 205 2.58 -10.10 -13.36
CA PHE A 205 3.35 -8.90 -13.71
C PHE A 205 4.85 -9.21 -13.65
N SER A 206 5.62 -8.63 -14.58
CA SER A 206 7.05 -8.47 -14.36
C SER A 206 7.32 -7.42 -13.28
N PHE A 207 8.53 -7.39 -12.71
CA PHE A 207 8.91 -6.34 -11.78
C PHE A 207 8.80 -4.93 -12.40
N SER A 208 9.25 -4.78 -13.66
CA SER A 208 9.14 -3.52 -14.39
C SER A 208 7.69 -3.09 -14.60
N ASP A 209 6.80 -4.01 -15.00
CA ASP A 209 5.37 -3.70 -15.18
C ASP A 209 4.72 -3.29 -13.87
N ALA A 210 5.06 -3.96 -12.77
CA ALA A 210 4.54 -3.65 -11.44
C ALA A 210 4.95 -2.25 -10.99
N MET A 211 6.23 -1.86 -11.18
CA MET A 211 6.74 -0.52 -10.88
C MET A 211 6.09 0.56 -11.76
N GLN A 212 5.85 0.27 -13.04
CA GLN A 212 5.18 1.22 -13.95
C GLN A 212 3.71 1.40 -13.58
N TRP A 213 3.02 0.32 -13.23
CA TRP A 213 1.65 0.37 -12.74
C TRP A 213 1.56 1.17 -11.45
N ASP A 214 2.45 0.91 -10.48
CA ASP A 214 2.54 1.70 -9.25
C ASP A 214 2.75 3.19 -9.52
N TYR A 215 3.68 3.52 -10.43
CA TYR A 215 3.91 4.91 -10.80
C TYR A 215 2.65 5.57 -11.36
N SER A 216 1.89 4.85 -12.20
CA SER A 216 0.65 5.37 -12.77
C SER A 216 -0.42 5.67 -11.72
N VAL A 217 -0.48 4.88 -10.64
CA VAL A 217 -1.44 5.06 -9.54
C VAL A 217 -0.95 6.14 -8.56
N ALA A 218 0.32 6.10 -8.17
CA ALA A 218 0.91 7.02 -7.20
C ALA A 218 1.14 8.43 -7.77
N GLY A 219 1.29 8.56 -9.09
CA GLY A 219 1.67 9.81 -9.77
C GLY A 219 3.15 10.18 -9.63
N ARG A 220 3.94 9.33 -8.95
CA ARG A 220 5.41 9.42 -8.81
C ARG A 220 5.99 8.03 -8.62
N ARG A 221 7.30 7.87 -8.83
CA ARG A 221 8.00 6.65 -8.42
C ARG A 221 7.91 6.48 -6.91
N ILE A 222 7.75 5.24 -6.45
CA ILE A 222 7.86 4.90 -5.03
C ILE A 222 9.30 5.06 -4.58
N LEU A 223 9.53 5.26 -3.28
CA LEU A 223 10.89 5.42 -2.76
C LEU A 223 11.76 4.17 -3.03
N PRO A 224 13.09 4.34 -3.24
CA PRO A 224 13.97 3.24 -3.62
C PRO A 224 13.95 2.03 -2.67
N ASN A 225 13.87 2.24 -1.36
CA ASN A 225 13.83 1.16 -0.37
C ASN A 225 12.65 0.20 -0.59
N HIS A 226 11.50 0.72 -0.99
CA HIS A 226 10.30 -0.07 -1.29
C HIS A 226 10.41 -0.79 -2.65
N GLN A 227 11.09 -0.18 -3.63
CA GLN A 227 11.42 -0.86 -4.89
C GLN A 227 12.38 -2.02 -4.64
N TRP A 228 13.40 -1.81 -3.80
CA TRP A 228 14.38 -2.84 -3.47
C TRP A 228 13.75 -4.01 -2.71
N ALA A 229 12.85 -3.75 -1.76
CA ALA A 229 12.12 -4.82 -1.06
C ALA A 229 11.29 -5.67 -2.02
N THR A 230 10.57 -5.00 -2.92
CA THR A 230 9.80 -5.69 -3.98
C THR A 230 10.72 -6.47 -4.92
N GLN A 231 11.88 -5.93 -5.28
CA GLN A 231 12.82 -6.61 -6.17
C GLN A 231 13.45 -7.83 -5.48
N TRP A 232 13.79 -7.74 -4.19
CA TRP A 232 14.22 -8.89 -3.39
C TRP A 232 13.16 -9.97 -3.35
N TYR A 233 11.90 -9.59 -3.19
CA TYR A 233 10.79 -10.52 -3.23
C TYR A 233 10.61 -11.17 -4.60
N CYS A 234 10.72 -10.41 -5.69
CA CYS A 234 10.74 -10.97 -7.05
C CYS A 234 11.83 -12.04 -7.21
N LEU A 235 13.05 -11.76 -6.72
CA LEU A 235 14.16 -12.73 -6.76
C LEU A 235 13.87 -13.96 -5.89
N TYR A 236 13.21 -13.81 -4.74
CA TYR A 236 12.74 -14.93 -3.94
C TYR A 236 11.76 -15.81 -4.74
N LEU A 237 10.77 -15.21 -5.40
CA LEU A 237 9.83 -15.95 -6.26
C LEU A 237 10.56 -16.71 -7.37
N GLN A 238 11.57 -16.07 -7.98
CA GLN A 238 12.38 -16.69 -9.04
C GLN A 238 13.21 -17.87 -8.53
N TYR A 239 13.92 -17.71 -7.40
CA TYR A 239 14.91 -18.69 -6.94
C TYR A 239 14.39 -19.73 -5.94
N VAL A 240 13.26 -19.47 -5.29
CA VAL A 240 12.64 -20.35 -4.28
C VAL A 240 11.35 -20.94 -4.81
N GLU A 241 10.42 -20.12 -5.30
CA GLU A 241 9.13 -20.59 -5.80
C GLU A 241 9.19 -21.06 -7.27
N GLY A 242 10.33 -20.88 -7.95
CA GLY A 242 10.53 -21.32 -9.33
C GLY A 242 9.74 -20.51 -10.37
N SER A 243 9.32 -19.30 -10.03
CA SER A 243 8.63 -18.39 -10.94
C SER A 243 9.54 -17.97 -12.10
N SER A 244 8.97 -17.85 -13.31
CA SER A 244 9.67 -17.35 -14.50
C SER A 244 9.62 -15.83 -14.64
N VAL A 245 9.30 -15.12 -13.56
CA VAL A 245 9.13 -13.66 -13.58
C VAL A 245 10.43 -12.92 -13.87
N ASP A 246 10.33 -11.83 -14.63
CA ASP A 246 11.46 -10.93 -14.87
C ASP A 246 11.60 -9.93 -13.71
N CYS A 247 12.73 -10.01 -13.01
CA CYS A 247 13.09 -9.16 -11.87
C CYS A 247 14.03 -8.01 -12.24
N THR A 248 14.20 -7.72 -13.54
CA THR A 248 15.01 -6.61 -14.03
C THR A 248 14.34 -5.28 -13.70
N PRO A 249 15.06 -4.31 -13.10
CA PRO A 249 14.49 -3.02 -12.76
C PRO A 249 14.19 -2.18 -14.00
N PRO A 250 13.15 -1.32 -13.98
CA PRO A 250 12.89 -0.41 -15.08
C PRO A 250 14.04 0.59 -15.26
N PRO A 251 14.25 1.13 -16.46
CA PRO A 251 15.25 2.17 -16.68
C PRO A 251 14.95 3.43 -15.85
N TRP A 252 15.98 3.96 -15.20
CA TRP A 252 15.90 5.15 -14.36
C TRP A 252 15.78 6.44 -15.16
#